data_AF-A0A8C5RXF5-F1
#
_entry.id   AF-A0A8C5RXF5-F1
#
_cell.length_a   1.000
_cell.length_b   1.000
_cell.length_c   1.000
_cell.angle_alpha   90.00
_cell.angle_beta   90.00
_cell.angle_gamma   90.00
#
_symmetry.space_group_name_H-M   'P 1'
#
loop_
_entity.id
_entity.type
_entity.pdbx_description
1 polymer ?
#
loop_
_entity_poly.entity_id
_entity_poly.type
_entity_poly.pdbx_seq_one_letter_code
_entity_poly.pdbx_strand_id
1 'polypeptide(L)'
;MDSGPIITQVSKEEVNSPLQEKGVQNQTSSKKPRNRSIFQSLFCCLCHDNSEPIPVNNNAPLLVEENGSVTKSTVKYLLPEIKPQDASKICVVIDLDETLVHSSFKPVNNADFIIPVEIDGVMHQVYVLKRPHVDEFLRRMGELFECVLFTASLAKYADPVADLLDKWGAFRARLFRESCVFHRGNYVKDLSRLGRDLTRIIIVDNSPASYVFHPDNAVPVASWFDNMADTELLDLLPFFERLSKVDDVYTVLKQHRTTS
;
A
#
# COMPACT_ATOMS: atom_id res chain seq x y z
N MET A 1 -13.70 3.60 -16.14
CA MET A 1 -12.48 2.93 -16.62
C MET A 1 -11.85 2.33 -15.40
N ASP A 2 -11.77 1.01 -15.30
CA ASP A 2 -11.17 0.32 -14.16
C ASP A 2 -9.65 0.45 -14.25
N SER A 3 -9.14 1.60 -13.79
CA SER A 3 -7.72 1.95 -13.74
C SER A 3 -7.14 1.53 -12.38
N GLY A 4 -7.18 0.23 -12.08
CA GLY A 4 -6.45 -0.33 -10.93
C GLY A 4 -5.01 -0.68 -11.36
N PRO A 5 -4.05 -0.74 -10.42
CA PRO A 5 -2.68 -1.14 -10.72
C PRO A 5 -2.69 -2.51 -11.40
N ILE A 6 -2.01 -2.62 -12.53
CA ILE A 6 -2.02 -3.79 -13.44
C ILE A 6 -1.92 -5.14 -12.73
N ILE A 7 -1.03 -5.23 -11.73
CA ILE A 7 -0.75 -6.50 -11.05
C ILE A 7 -1.66 -6.69 -9.84
N THR A 8 -2.33 -5.65 -9.36
CA THR A 8 -3.42 -5.81 -8.37
C THR A 8 -4.70 -6.36 -9.00
N GLN A 9 -4.88 -6.17 -10.32
CA GLN A 9 -6.04 -6.67 -11.06
C GLN A 9 -5.96 -8.17 -11.39
N VAL A 10 -4.75 -8.73 -11.57
CA VAL A 10 -4.56 -10.16 -11.90
C VAL A 10 -5.20 -11.10 -10.86
N SER A 11 -5.36 -10.66 -9.60
CA SER A 11 -6.01 -11.47 -8.55
C SER A 11 -7.52 -11.24 -8.42
N LYS A 12 -8.09 -10.19 -9.02
CA LYS A 12 -9.52 -9.84 -8.85
C LYS A 12 -10.45 -10.52 -9.85
N GLU A 13 -9.94 -10.95 -11.01
CA GLU A 13 -10.78 -11.56 -12.06
C GLU A 13 -11.13 -13.05 -11.80
N GLU A 14 -10.56 -13.71 -10.79
CA GLU A 14 -10.73 -15.15 -10.57
C GLU A 14 -11.82 -15.56 -9.56
N VAL A 15 -12.82 -14.71 -9.28
CA VAL A 15 -14.00 -15.09 -8.47
C VAL A 15 -15.32 -14.82 -9.20
N ASN A 16 -15.44 -15.24 -10.46
CA ASN A 16 -16.72 -15.67 -11.04
C ASN A 16 -16.58 -16.14 -12.50
N SER A 17 -16.34 -17.42 -12.70
CA SER A 17 -16.77 -18.11 -13.92
C SER A 17 -16.64 -19.62 -13.79
N PRO A 18 -17.75 -20.39 -13.76
CA PRO A 18 -17.70 -21.81 -14.04
C PRO A 18 -17.62 -22.04 -15.56
N LEU A 19 -16.69 -22.90 -15.96
CA LEU A 19 -16.57 -23.51 -17.28
C LEU A 19 -17.88 -24.20 -17.71
N GLN A 20 -18.31 -24.04 -18.96
CA GLN A 20 -19.26 -24.96 -19.60
C GLN A 20 -18.98 -25.14 -21.10
N GLU A 21 -18.59 -26.36 -21.45
CA GLU A 21 -18.56 -26.90 -22.81
C GLU A 21 -19.97 -27.14 -23.37
N LYS A 22 -20.08 -27.10 -24.69
CA LYS A 22 -21.32 -27.29 -25.48
C LYS A 22 -21.80 -28.74 -25.50
N GLY A 23 -23.11 -28.95 -25.36
CA GLY A 23 -23.82 -30.19 -25.71
C GLY A 23 -25.33 -29.95 -25.84
N VAL A 24 -25.96 -30.48 -26.90
CA VAL A 24 -27.31 -30.16 -27.40
C VAL A 24 -28.40 -31.12 -26.89
N GLN A 25 -29.52 -30.54 -26.45
CA GLN A 25 -30.95 -30.98 -26.35
C GLN A 25 -31.35 -32.39 -25.87
N ASN A 26 -32.25 -32.45 -24.86
CA ASN A 26 -33.67 -32.77 -25.08
C ASN A 26 -34.56 -32.53 -23.83
N GLN A 27 -35.81 -32.13 -24.08
CA GLN A 27 -36.87 -31.85 -23.10
C GLN A 27 -37.45 -33.14 -22.50
N THR A 28 -37.86 -33.13 -21.23
CA THR A 28 -39.16 -33.64 -20.75
C THR A 28 -39.44 -33.16 -19.32
N SER A 29 -40.72 -33.10 -18.99
CA SER A 29 -41.38 -32.43 -17.86
C SER A 29 -41.32 -33.14 -16.50
N SER A 30 -41.30 -32.35 -15.41
CA SER A 30 -42.36 -32.28 -14.37
C SER A 30 -41.91 -32.33 -12.88
N LYS A 31 -42.55 -31.42 -12.10
CA LYS A 31 -42.89 -31.41 -10.64
C LYS A 31 -41.91 -30.81 -9.59
N LYS A 32 -42.41 -29.76 -8.94
CA LYS A 32 -42.01 -29.12 -7.66
C LYS A 32 -42.31 -30.02 -6.43
N PRO A 33 -41.71 -29.75 -5.26
CA PRO A 33 -42.41 -28.95 -4.24
C PRO A 33 -41.58 -27.86 -3.51
N ARG A 34 -42.34 -26.99 -2.84
CA ARG A 34 -42.04 -25.83 -1.97
C ARG A 34 -41.24 -26.16 -0.71
N ASN A 35 -40.48 -25.18 -0.17
CA ASN A 35 -40.63 -24.79 1.23
C ASN A 35 -40.23 -23.33 1.54
N ARG A 36 -40.97 -22.69 2.47
CA ARG A 36 -40.82 -21.34 3.04
C ARG A 36 -39.88 -21.41 4.28
N SER A 37 -39.12 -20.39 4.70
CA SER A 37 -39.49 -19.27 5.60
C SER A 37 -38.17 -18.65 6.13
N ILE A 38 -37.89 -17.33 5.99
CA ILE A 38 -38.01 -16.23 6.99
C ILE A 38 -37.38 -16.53 8.36
N PHE A 39 -36.36 -15.75 8.77
CA PHE A 39 -36.29 -15.07 10.07
C PHE A 39 -35.34 -13.87 10.03
N GLN A 40 -35.84 -12.77 10.59
CA GLN A 40 -35.22 -11.46 10.81
C GLN A 40 -35.25 -11.22 12.33
N SER A 41 -34.18 -10.68 12.92
CA SER A 41 -34.28 -10.08 14.26
C SER A 41 -33.40 -8.84 14.37
N LEU A 42 -34.07 -7.72 14.60
CA LEU A 42 -33.53 -6.42 14.98
C LEU A 42 -33.74 -6.18 16.49
N PHE A 43 -32.98 -5.22 17.03
CA PHE A 43 -33.14 -4.49 18.32
C PHE A 43 -32.72 -5.27 19.60
N CYS A 44 -32.18 -4.66 20.68
CA CYS A 44 -32.31 -3.30 21.20
C CYS A 44 -31.25 -2.96 22.31
N CYS A 45 -30.77 -1.70 22.31
CA CYS A 45 -30.42 -0.74 23.39
C CYS A 45 -29.66 -1.08 24.72
N LEU A 46 -28.52 -0.39 24.88
CA LEU A 46 -28.07 0.57 25.94
C LEU A 46 -28.24 0.27 27.45
N CYS A 47 -27.12 0.40 28.20
CA CYS A 47 -27.02 1.10 29.50
C CYS A 47 -25.58 1.63 29.75
N HIS A 48 -25.47 2.90 30.14
CA HIS A 48 -24.36 3.59 30.85
C HIS A 48 -24.17 2.98 32.27
N ASP A 49 -23.09 3.15 33.07
CA ASP A 49 -22.34 4.39 33.36
C ASP A 49 -21.00 4.14 34.14
N ASN A 50 -20.04 5.04 33.91
CA ASN A 50 -18.97 5.60 34.77
C ASN A 50 -17.93 4.75 35.58
N SER A 51 -16.63 4.93 35.21
CA SER A 51 -15.55 5.28 36.15
C SER A 51 -14.30 5.87 35.43
N GLU A 52 -13.74 6.95 35.98
CA GLU A 52 -12.57 7.73 35.51
C GLU A 52 -11.18 7.10 35.89
N PRO A 53 -10.04 7.61 35.37
CA PRO A 53 -8.94 6.78 34.88
C PRO A 53 -7.74 6.60 35.84
N ILE A 54 -6.93 5.57 35.58
CA ILE A 54 -5.58 5.40 36.11
C ILE A 54 -4.61 5.27 34.91
N PRO A 55 -3.47 5.99 34.89
CA PRO A 55 -2.53 5.96 33.78
C PRO A 55 -1.66 4.71 33.87
N VAL A 56 -1.21 4.13 32.75
CA VAL A 56 0.15 3.55 32.58
C VAL A 56 0.34 3.11 31.12
N ASN A 57 1.54 3.42 30.66
CA ASN A 57 2.20 3.20 29.38
C ASN A 57 2.27 1.72 28.92
N ASN A 58 2.43 1.52 27.61
CA ASN A 58 2.70 0.28 26.86
C ASN A 58 1.49 -0.60 26.49
N ASN A 59 0.86 -0.27 25.36
CA ASN A 59 -0.12 -1.15 24.70
C ASN A 59 0.59 -2.06 23.68
N ALA A 60 0.99 -3.25 24.13
CA ALA A 60 1.08 -4.42 23.25
C ALA A 60 -0.12 -5.33 23.59
N PRO A 61 -0.90 -5.82 22.61
CA PRO A 61 -2.00 -6.73 22.90
C PRO A 61 -1.45 -8.10 23.34
N LEU A 62 -1.76 -8.50 24.58
CA LEU A 62 -1.47 -9.82 25.09
C LEU A 62 -2.56 -10.79 24.60
N LEU A 63 -2.19 -11.79 23.81
CA LEU A 63 -3.07 -12.93 23.54
C LEU A 63 -2.82 -13.98 24.63
N VAL A 64 -3.88 -14.34 25.35
CA VAL A 64 -3.86 -15.39 26.37
C VAL A 64 -4.24 -16.71 25.70
N GLU A 65 -3.30 -17.64 25.58
CA GLU A 65 -3.64 -19.04 25.35
C GLU A 65 -3.85 -19.75 26.69
N GLU A 66 -4.88 -20.59 26.73
CA GLU A 66 -5.28 -21.45 27.84
C GLU A 66 -4.22 -22.54 28.06
N ASN A 67 -3.06 -22.17 28.63
CA ASN A 67 -2.10 -23.00 29.37
C ASN A 67 -0.82 -22.18 29.68
N GLY A 68 -0.92 -21.22 30.61
CA GLY A 68 0.14 -20.82 31.56
C GLY A 68 1.54 -20.41 31.09
N SER A 69 1.85 -20.39 29.78
CA SER A 69 3.15 -20.01 29.24
C SER A 69 3.02 -18.75 28.41
N VAL A 70 3.41 -17.61 28.99
CA VAL A 70 3.55 -16.35 28.24
C VAL A 70 4.77 -16.50 27.34
N THR A 71 4.58 -17.06 26.15
CA THR A 71 5.56 -16.91 25.09
C THR A 71 5.54 -15.43 24.71
N LYS A 72 6.62 -14.69 25.03
CA LYS A 72 6.86 -13.37 24.43
C LYS A 72 6.99 -13.60 22.93
N SER A 73 5.88 -13.54 22.20
CA SER A 73 5.95 -13.45 20.75
C SER A 73 6.70 -12.16 20.45
N THR A 74 7.90 -12.29 19.91
CA THR A 74 8.68 -11.14 19.46
C THR A 74 7.93 -10.57 18.26
N VAL A 75 7.37 -9.37 18.43
CA VAL A 75 6.72 -8.65 17.33
C VAL A 75 7.78 -8.47 16.23
N LYS A 76 7.61 -9.20 15.12
CA LYS A 76 8.51 -9.12 13.98
C LYS A 76 8.09 -7.92 13.13
N TYR A 77 8.88 -6.85 13.20
CA TYR A 77 8.71 -5.68 12.35
C TYR A 77 9.08 -5.98 10.89
N LEU A 78 8.55 -5.18 9.97
CA LEU A 78 8.78 -5.30 8.53
C LEU A 78 10.18 -4.81 8.11
N LEU A 79 10.74 -3.83 8.83
CA LEU A 79 12.08 -3.32 8.58
C LEU A 79 13.08 -3.88 9.61
N PRO A 80 14.35 -4.06 9.21
CA PRO A 80 15.42 -4.34 10.15
C PRO A 80 15.74 -3.11 11.02
N GLU A 81 16.69 -3.29 11.94
CA GLU A 81 17.27 -2.18 12.70
C GLU A 81 17.80 -1.08 11.79
N ILE A 82 17.66 0.16 12.25
CA ILE A 82 18.09 1.35 11.50
C ILE A 82 19.61 1.33 11.36
N LYS A 83 20.10 1.60 10.15
CA LYS A 83 21.53 1.72 9.91
C LYS A 83 22.05 3.03 10.52
N PRO A 84 23.30 3.08 11.04
CA PRO A 84 23.82 4.29 11.71
C PRO A 84 23.72 5.59 10.89
N GLN A 85 23.89 5.52 9.57
CA GLN A 85 23.80 6.69 8.68
C GLN A 85 22.39 7.27 8.52
N ASP A 86 21.35 6.50 8.87
CA ASP A 86 19.95 6.89 8.74
C ASP A 86 19.30 7.13 10.12
N ALA A 87 20.05 7.00 11.22
CA ALA A 87 19.53 7.06 12.61
C ALA A 87 18.82 8.38 12.97
N SER A 88 19.22 9.50 12.36
CA SER A 88 18.58 10.81 12.58
C SER A 88 17.50 11.14 11.53
N LYS A 89 17.37 10.32 10.48
CA LYS A 89 16.47 10.60 9.38
C LYS A 89 15.04 10.19 9.71
N ILE A 90 14.09 10.85 9.06
CA ILE A 90 12.69 10.40 9.02
C ILE A 90 12.60 9.23 8.03
N CYS A 91 11.78 8.25 8.35
CA CYS A 91 11.43 7.17 7.41
C CYS A 91 10.35 7.66 6.44
N VAL A 92 10.59 7.53 5.14
CA VAL A 92 9.59 7.86 4.12
C VAL A 92 9.23 6.61 3.34
N VAL A 93 7.97 6.23 3.43
CA VAL A 93 7.36 5.15 2.66
C VAL A 93 6.89 5.74 1.34
N ILE A 94 7.35 5.20 0.23
CA ILE A 94 7.03 5.69 -1.11
C ILE A 94 6.38 4.56 -1.91
N ASP A 95 5.21 4.83 -2.46
CA ASP A 95 4.52 3.91 -3.36
C ASP A 95 5.16 3.87 -4.76
N LEU A 96 4.82 2.86 -5.56
CA LEU A 96 5.38 2.67 -6.90
C LEU A 96 4.42 3.08 -8.02
N ASP A 97 3.35 2.32 -8.18
CA ASP A 97 2.42 2.41 -9.32
C ASP A 97 1.51 3.62 -9.17
N GLU A 98 1.32 4.38 -10.26
CA GLU A 98 0.62 5.67 -10.28
C GLU A 98 1.21 6.76 -9.37
N THR A 99 2.31 6.48 -8.66
CA THR A 99 3.06 7.43 -7.82
C THR A 99 4.39 7.84 -8.46
N LEU A 100 5.26 6.87 -8.77
CA LEU A 100 6.58 7.08 -9.40
C LEU A 100 6.61 6.68 -10.87
N VAL A 101 5.80 5.70 -11.23
CA VAL A 101 5.72 5.12 -12.58
C VAL A 101 4.26 4.78 -12.90
N HIS A 102 3.97 4.59 -14.17
CA HIS A 102 2.75 3.94 -14.63
C HIS A 102 3.14 2.81 -15.56
N SER A 103 2.44 1.69 -15.45
CA SER A 103 2.75 0.52 -16.26
C SER A 103 1.54 0.13 -17.12
N SER A 104 1.76 -0.67 -18.17
CA SER A 104 0.68 -1.32 -18.92
C SER A 104 1.10 -2.70 -19.45
N PHE A 105 0.17 -3.65 -19.53
CA PHE A 105 0.36 -4.85 -20.37
C PHE A 105 0.15 -4.55 -21.86
N LYS A 106 -0.52 -3.43 -22.18
CA LYS A 106 -0.67 -3.00 -23.57
C LYS A 106 0.64 -2.33 -24.01
N PRO A 107 1.13 -2.59 -25.23
CA PRO A 107 2.28 -1.88 -25.75
C PRO A 107 2.08 -0.36 -25.71
N VAL A 108 3.05 0.33 -25.14
CA VAL A 108 3.11 1.79 -25.09
C VAL A 108 4.30 2.26 -25.90
N ASN A 109 4.07 3.24 -26.77
CA ASN A 109 5.16 3.88 -27.52
C ASN A 109 6.03 4.68 -26.55
N ASN A 110 7.35 4.59 -26.70
CA ASN A 110 8.33 5.29 -25.85
C ASN A 110 8.28 4.89 -24.36
N ALA A 111 7.97 3.63 -24.06
CA ALA A 111 8.15 3.11 -22.71
C ALA A 111 9.62 3.29 -22.26
N ASP A 112 9.82 3.74 -21.02
CA ASP A 112 11.15 3.87 -20.42
C ASP A 112 11.75 2.50 -20.15
N PHE A 113 10.92 1.56 -19.66
CA PHE A 113 11.31 0.18 -19.40
C PHE A 113 10.31 -0.80 -20.01
N ILE A 114 10.80 -1.99 -20.36
CA ILE A 114 9.96 -3.15 -20.72
C ILE A 114 10.42 -4.31 -19.85
N ILE A 115 9.55 -4.71 -18.92
CA ILE A 115 9.84 -5.74 -17.92
C ILE A 115 9.12 -7.04 -18.30
N PRO A 116 9.85 -8.13 -18.56
CA PRO A 116 9.24 -9.43 -18.76
C PRO A 116 8.81 -10.01 -17.41
N VAL A 117 7.52 -10.33 -17.25
CA VAL A 117 6.93 -10.86 -16.02
C VAL A 117 6.22 -12.18 -16.34
N GLU A 118 6.57 -13.24 -15.60
CA GLU A 118 5.88 -14.52 -15.69
C GLU A 118 4.57 -14.49 -14.90
N ILE A 119 3.46 -14.84 -15.54
CA ILE A 119 2.13 -14.98 -14.94
C ILE A 119 1.58 -16.32 -15.41
N ASP A 120 1.32 -17.22 -14.47
CA ASP A 120 0.78 -18.56 -14.72
C ASP A 120 1.53 -19.37 -15.80
N GLY A 121 2.87 -19.29 -15.76
CA GLY A 121 3.76 -19.97 -16.71
C GLY A 121 3.89 -19.28 -18.07
N VAL A 122 3.24 -18.12 -18.27
CA VAL A 122 3.29 -17.34 -19.51
C VAL A 122 4.08 -16.05 -19.28
N MET A 123 5.01 -15.76 -20.18
CA MET A 123 5.77 -14.51 -20.14
C MET A 123 4.97 -13.37 -20.77
N HIS A 124 4.69 -12.34 -19.98
CA HIS A 124 4.05 -11.10 -20.42
C HIS A 124 5.05 -9.95 -20.39
N GLN A 125 4.96 -9.04 -21.36
CA GLN A 125 5.73 -7.80 -21.35
C GLN A 125 4.94 -6.71 -20.64
N VAL A 126 5.55 -6.07 -19.64
CA VAL A 126 5.00 -4.91 -18.94
C VAL A 126 5.78 -3.67 -19.38
N TYR A 127 5.06 -2.72 -19.97
CA TYR A 127 5.61 -1.46 -20.46
C TYR A 127 5.50 -0.42 -19.36
N VAL A 128 6.61 0.19 -18.96
CA VAL A 128 6.67 1.12 -17.83
C VAL A 128 7.05 2.51 -18.32
N LEU A 129 6.27 3.51 -17.93
CA LEU A 129 6.57 4.93 -18.09
C LEU A 129 7.02 5.50 -16.75
N LYS A 130 8.05 6.33 -16.79
CA LYS A 130 8.51 7.07 -15.62
C LYS A 130 7.73 8.35 -15.48
N ARG A 131 7.26 8.64 -14.27
CA ARG A 131 6.69 9.95 -13.96
C ARG A 131 7.77 11.04 -14.16
N PRO A 132 7.45 12.19 -14.78
CA PRO A 132 8.39 13.29 -14.89
C PRO A 132 9.05 13.62 -13.55
N HIS A 133 10.33 13.99 -13.59
CA HIS A 133 11.16 14.35 -12.43
C HIS A 133 11.42 13.24 -11.40
N VAL A 134 11.00 11.98 -11.63
CA VAL A 134 11.23 10.87 -10.68
C VAL A 134 12.71 10.64 -10.34
N ASP A 135 13.62 10.82 -11.31
CA ASP A 135 15.06 10.67 -11.11
C ASP A 135 15.59 11.73 -10.12
N GLU A 136 15.20 12.99 -10.29
CA GLU A 136 15.57 14.07 -9.39
C GLU A 136 14.94 13.88 -8.01
N PHE A 137 13.67 13.47 -7.98
CA PHE A 137 12.94 13.19 -6.76
C PHE A 137 13.61 12.11 -5.93
N LEU A 138 13.87 10.92 -6.49
CA LEU A 138 14.48 9.81 -5.75
C LEU A 138 15.90 10.12 -5.28
N ARG A 139 16.71 10.79 -6.10
CA ARG A 139 18.03 11.26 -5.67
C ARG A 139 17.92 12.14 -4.43
N ARG A 140 17.05 13.14 -4.47
CA ARG A 140 16.89 14.09 -3.38
C ARG A 140 16.29 13.45 -2.13
N MET A 141 15.28 12.60 -2.29
CA MET A 141 14.65 11.88 -1.18
C MET A 141 15.64 10.93 -0.48
N GLY A 142 16.49 10.23 -1.24
CA GLY A 142 17.51 9.32 -0.69
C GLY A 142 18.61 10.02 0.12
N GLU A 143 18.89 11.29 -0.18
CA GLU A 143 19.78 12.14 0.62
C GLU A 143 19.13 12.50 1.97
N LEU A 144 17.85 12.89 1.93
CA LEU A 144 17.13 13.48 3.06
C LEU A 144 16.55 12.45 4.04
N PHE A 145 16.13 11.27 3.56
CA PHE A 145 15.31 10.32 4.33
C PHE A 145 15.88 8.89 4.34
N GLU A 146 15.38 8.08 5.27
CA GLU A 146 15.40 6.62 5.15
C GLU A 146 14.25 6.23 4.21
N CYS A 147 14.50 6.10 2.90
CA CYS A 147 13.44 5.76 1.96
C CYS A 147 13.13 4.26 1.96
N VAL A 148 11.85 3.92 1.95
CA VAL A 148 11.35 2.55 1.84
C VAL A 148 10.37 2.50 0.68
N LEU A 149 10.67 1.66 -0.31
CA LEU A 149 9.68 1.32 -1.34
C LEU A 149 8.63 0.43 -0.68
N PHE A 150 7.37 0.80 -0.71
CA PHE A 150 6.29 -0.07 -0.23
C PHE A 150 5.16 -0.04 -1.26
N THR A 151 4.94 -1.15 -1.95
CA THR A 151 3.95 -1.26 -3.02
C THR A 151 2.97 -2.41 -2.76
N ALA A 152 1.73 -2.27 -3.24
CA ALA A 152 0.76 -3.37 -3.29
C ALA A 152 0.99 -4.33 -4.47
N SER A 153 2.01 -4.09 -5.30
CA SER A 153 2.42 -4.97 -6.39
C SER A 153 3.30 -6.13 -5.92
N LEU A 154 3.42 -7.16 -6.77
CA LEU A 154 4.25 -8.34 -6.50
C LEU A 154 5.72 -8.04 -6.79
N ALA A 155 6.62 -8.64 -6.01
CA ALA A 155 8.07 -8.48 -6.16
C ALA A 155 8.57 -8.78 -7.58
N LYS A 156 8.04 -9.82 -8.24
CA LYS A 156 8.41 -10.24 -9.61
C LYS A 156 8.34 -9.14 -10.67
N TYR A 157 7.59 -8.07 -10.41
CA TYR A 157 7.52 -6.87 -11.22
C TYR A 157 8.22 -5.69 -10.55
N ALA A 158 7.90 -5.44 -9.28
CA ALA A 158 8.35 -4.25 -8.58
C ALA A 158 9.87 -4.21 -8.35
N ASP A 159 10.52 -5.37 -8.14
CA ASP A 159 11.97 -5.44 -7.99
C ASP A 159 12.70 -5.01 -9.27
N PRO A 160 12.43 -5.60 -10.45
CA PRO A 160 13.03 -5.15 -11.70
C PRO A 160 12.81 -3.66 -12.01
N VAL A 161 11.62 -3.13 -11.73
CA VAL A 161 11.34 -1.70 -11.91
C VAL A 161 12.19 -0.87 -10.95
N ALA A 162 12.23 -1.24 -9.67
CA ALA A 162 13.02 -0.52 -8.67
C ALA A 162 14.52 -0.55 -8.97
N ASP A 163 15.04 -1.67 -9.49
CA ASP A 163 16.46 -1.80 -9.90
C ASP A 163 16.84 -0.82 -11.02
N LEU A 164 15.95 -0.59 -11.98
CA LEU A 164 16.17 0.34 -13.08
C LEU A 164 15.93 1.80 -12.69
N LEU A 165 15.03 2.03 -11.74
CA LEU A 165 14.62 3.36 -11.30
C LEU A 165 15.60 3.96 -10.27
N ASP A 166 16.02 3.18 -9.28
CA ASP A 166 16.84 3.66 -8.16
C ASP A 166 18.35 3.60 -8.46
N LYS A 167 18.84 4.61 -9.18
CA LYS A 167 20.26 4.74 -9.57
C LYS A 167 21.17 5.17 -8.41
N TRP A 168 20.61 5.60 -7.28
CA TRP A 168 21.37 6.20 -6.16
C TRP A 168 21.32 5.35 -4.88
N GLY A 169 20.63 4.20 -4.92
CA GLY A 169 20.38 3.40 -3.72
C GLY A 169 19.58 4.16 -2.68
N ALA A 170 18.61 4.98 -3.11
CA ALA A 170 17.71 5.73 -2.26
C ALA A 170 16.91 4.78 -1.35
N PHE A 171 16.39 3.67 -1.89
CA PHE A 171 15.59 2.72 -1.13
C PHE A 171 16.46 1.83 -0.23
N ARG A 172 16.25 1.96 1.09
CA ARG A 172 16.93 1.15 2.12
C ARG A 172 16.30 -0.24 2.28
N ALA A 173 15.02 -0.35 1.95
CA ALA A 173 14.24 -1.58 1.95
C ALA A 173 13.14 -1.51 0.89
N ARG A 174 12.66 -2.69 0.48
CA ARG A 174 11.53 -2.86 -0.44
C ARG A 174 10.52 -3.79 0.20
N LEU A 175 9.27 -3.36 0.25
CA LEU A 175 8.12 -4.07 0.80
C LEU A 175 7.08 -4.21 -0.30
N PHE A 176 6.56 -5.42 -0.47
CA PHE A 176 5.65 -5.76 -1.55
C PHE A 176 4.27 -6.13 -1.00
N ARG A 177 3.38 -6.62 -1.88
CA ARG A 177 2.02 -7.04 -1.55
C ARG A 177 1.90 -7.87 -0.28
N GLU A 178 2.82 -8.80 -0.05
CA GLU A 178 2.80 -9.72 1.10
C GLU A 178 3.02 -9.00 2.44
N SER A 179 3.60 -7.80 2.39
CA SER A 179 3.80 -6.94 3.57
C SER A 179 2.56 -6.08 3.89
N CYS A 180 1.65 -5.88 2.93
CA CYS A 180 0.40 -5.17 3.15
C CYS A 180 -0.56 -5.97 4.05
N VAL A 181 -1.47 -5.26 4.71
CA VAL A 181 -2.63 -5.85 5.38
C VAL A 181 -3.81 -5.78 4.42
N PHE A 182 -4.44 -6.91 4.11
CA PHE A 182 -5.66 -6.91 3.31
C PHE A 182 -6.86 -6.56 4.19
N HIS A 183 -7.35 -5.33 4.07
CA HIS A 183 -8.42 -4.79 4.91
C HIS A 183 -9.55 -4.22 4.05
N ARG A 184 -10.76 -4.76 4.22
CA ARG A 184 -11.98 -4.32 3.52
C ARG A 184 -11.80 -4.22 1.99
N GLY A 185 -11.13 -5.21 1.40
CA GLY A 185 -10.90 -5.27 -0.05
C GLY A 185 -9.75 -4.41 -0.58
N ASN A 186 -8.98 -3.75 0.31
CA ASN A 186 -7.84 -2.91 -0.03
C ASN A 186 -6.56 -3.45 0.58
N TYR A 187 -5.44 -3.23 -0.09
CA TYR A 187 -4.11 -3.45 0.47
C TYR A 187 -3.68 -2.21 1.25
N VAL A 188 -3.62 -2.33 2.57
CA VAL A 188 -3.27 -1.24 3.49
C VAL A 188 -1.82 -1.38 3.94
N LYS A 189 -1.08 -0.28 3.91
CA LYS A 189 0.31 -0.14 4.35
C LYS A 189 0.30 0.29 5.81
N ASP A 190 0.20 -0.67 6.71
CA ASP A 190 0.18 -0.40 8.15
C ASP A 190 1.57 0.03 8.65
N LEU A 191 1.75 1.34 8.83
CA LEU A 191 3.01 1.97 9.23
C LEU A 191 3.48 1.54 10.62
N SER A 192 2.56 1.12 11.51
CA SER A 192 2.90 0.62 12.85
C SER A 192 3.75 -0.66 12.82
N ARG A 193 3.71 -1.40 11.71
CA ARG A 193 4.48 -2.63 11.51
C ARG A 193 5.91 -2.38 11.04
N LEU A 194 6.29 -1.14 10.73
CA LEU A 194 7.62 -0.83 10.20
C LEU A 194 8.73 -0.88 11.25
N GLY A 195 8.41 -0.79 12.54
CA GLY A 195 9.43 -0.72 13.59
C GLY A 195 10.18 0.63 13.55
N ARG A 196 9.42 1.71 13.31
CA ARG A 196 9.86 3.10 13.35
C ARG A 196 8.86 3.89 14.20
N ASP A 197 9.29 5.00 14.78
CA ASP A 197 8.39 5.90 15.51
C ASP A 197 7.45 6.59 14.52
N LEU A 198 6.13 6.48 14.74
CA LEU A 198 5.12 7.11 13.86
C LEU A 198 5.27 8.63 13.75
N THR A 199 5.82 9.31 14.75
CA THR A 199 6.13 10.76 14.67
C THR A 199 7.27 11.05 13.68
N ARG A 200 7.97 10.01 13.22
CA ARG A 200 9.08 10.05 12.26
C ARG A 200 8.85 9.14 11.05
N ILE A 201 7.58 8.91 10.66
CA ILE A 201 7.22 8.22 9.42
C ILE A 201 6.34 9.13 8.56
N ILE A 202 6.63 9.18 7.27
CA ILE A 202 5.78 9.78 6.24
C ILE A 202 5.42 8.70 5.22
N ILE A 203 4.21 8.74 4.66
CA ILE A 203 3.84 7.93 3.51
C ILE A 203 3.43 8.81 2.31
N VAL A 204 3.95 8.47 1.14
CA VAL A 204 3.67 9.10 -0.15
C VAL A 204 2.99 8.07 -1.03
N ASP A 205 1.71 8.26 -1.29
CA ASP A 205 0.87 7.27 -1.97
C ASP A 205 -0.33 7.97 -2.61
N ASN A 206 -0.65 7.59 -3.84
CA ASN A 206 -1.74 8.17 -4.60
C ASN A 206 -3.13 7.68 -4.16
N SER A 207 -3.20 6.61 -3.35
CA SER A 207 -4.45 5.99 -2.91
C SER A 207 -4.68 6.19 -1.41
N PRO A 208 -5.71 6.97 -1.01
CA PRO A 208 -6.08 7.14 0.38
C PRO A 208 -6.40 5.85 1.14
N ALA A 209 -6.83 4.80 0.43
CA ALA A 209 -7.08 3.50 1.04
C ALA A 209 -5.79 2.85 1.55
N SER A 210 -4.64 3.12 0.93
CA SER A 210 -3.35 2.54 1.30
C SER A 210 -2.89 2.96 2.70
N TYR A 211 -3.23 4.17 3.14
CA TYR A 211 -2.85 4.72 4.45
C TYR A 211 -4.05 4.97 5.36
N VAL A 212 -5.15 4.24 5.18
CA VAL A 212 -6.39 4.44 5.95
C VAL A 212 -6.22 4.31 7.47
N PHE A 213 -5.21 3.56 7.94
CA PHE A 213 -4.88 3.46 9.37
C PHE A 213 -4.05 4.63 9.91
N HIS A 214 -3.31 5.31 9.02
CA HIS A 214 -2.36 6.36 9.38
C HIS A 214 -2.54 7.58 8.48
N PRO A 215 -3.76 8.15 8.40
CA PRO A 215 -4.00 9.25 7.51
C PRO A 215 -3.02 10.36 7.83
N ASP A 216 -2.86 10.75 9.10
CA ASP A 216 -2.03 11.89 9.55
C ASP A 216 -0.54 11.83 9.19
N ASN A 217 -0.04 10.69 8.72
CA ASN A 217 1.33 10.51 8.21
C ASN A 217 1.44 10.71 6.69
N ALA A 218 0.33 10.88 5.99
CA ALA A 218 0.30 10.88 4.53
C ALA A 218 0.56 12.25 3.91
N VAL A 219 1.42 12.25 2.90
CA VAL A 219 1.51 13.29 1.87
C VAL A 219 0.79 12.73 0.64
N PRO A 220 -0.47 13.13 0.38
CA PRO A 220 -1.20 12.66 -0.78
C PRO A 220 -0.55 13.18 -2.05
N VAL A 221 -0.60 12.36 -3.10
CA VAL A 221 -0.14 12.73 -4.45
C VAL A 221 -1.22 12.37 -5.46
N ALA A 222 -1.30 13.10 -6.56
CA ALA A 222 -2.15 12.75 -7.67
C ALA A 222 -1.66 11.45 -8.33
N SER A 223 -2.62 10.64 -8.76
CA SER A 223 -2.32 9.47 -9.59
C SER A 223 -1.81 9.94 -10.95
N TRP A 224 -0.70 9.36 -11.38
CA TRP A 224 -0.07 9.68 -12.66
C TRP A 224 -0.13 8.49 -13.62
N PHE A 225 -0.37 8.78 -14.91
CA PHE A 225 -0.52 7.77 -15.95
C PHE A 225 0.41 8.04 -17.15
N ASP A 226 0.25 9.18 -17.81
CA ASP A 226 0.98 9.48 -19.05
C ASP A 226 1.19 10.98 -19.31
N ASN A 227 0.74 11.86 -18.39
CA ASN A 227 0.89 13.30 -18.55
C ASN A 227 2.36 13.72 -18.36
N MET A 228 3.08 13.93 -19.47
CA MET A 228 4.48 14.33 -19.44
C MET A 228 4.72 15.79 -19.01
N ALA A 229 3.66 16.59 -18.85
CA ALA A 229 3.73 17.93 -18.28
C ALA A 229 3.51 17.95 -16.75
N ASP A 230 3.37 16.77 -16.12
CA ASP A 230 3.29 16.64 -14.67
C ASP A 230 4.58 17.15 -13.99
N THR A 231 4.41 17.90 -12.91
CA THR A 231 5.52 18.44 -12.11
C THR A 231 5.39 18.08 -10.63
N GLU A 232 4.42 17.25 -10.25
CA GLU A 232 4.05 17.08 -8.84
C GLU A 232 5.22 16.58 -7.99
N LEU A 233 6.01 15.62 -8.50
CA LEU A 233 7.20 15.13 -7.78
C LEU A 233 8.24 16.23 -7.56
N LEU A 234 8.44 17.12 -8.55
CA LEU A 234 9.35 18.26 -8.43
C LEU A 234 8.80 19.30 -7.43
N ASP A 235 7.51 19.61 -7.54
CA ASP A 235 6.83 20.62 -6.73
C ASP A 235 6.75 20.21 -5.24
N LEU A 236 6.78 18.91 -4.95
CA LEU A 236 6.80 18.38 -3.59
C LEU A 236 8.18 18.45 -2.91
N LEU A 237 9.28 18.58 -3.66
CA LEU A 237 10.63 18.58 -3.06
C LEU A 237 10.82 19.67 -1.99
N PRO A 238 10.44 20.95 -2.21
CA PRO A 238 10.54 21.97 -1.17
C PRO A 238 9.74 21.63 0.10
N PHE A 239 8.63 20.89 -0.05
CA PHE A 239 7.85 20.44 1.11
C PHE A 239 8.58 19.34 1.89
N PHE A 240 9.12 18.35 1.19
CA PHE A 240 9.93 17.30 1.81
C PHE A 240 11.20 17.85 2.48
N GLU A 241 11.85 18.86 1.90
CA GLU A 241 12.99 19.52 2.54
C GLU A 241 12.65 20.26 3.84
N ARG A 242 11.40 20.71 4.00
CA ARG A 242 10.91 21.24 5.28
C ARG A 242 10.64 20.12 6.26
N LEU A 243 9.95 19.05 5.82
CA LEU A 243 9.66 17.88 6.64
C LEU A 243 10.93 17.19 7.16
N SER A 244 12.00 17.12 6.37
CA SER A 244 13.25 16.44 6.77
C SER A 244 13.94 17.09 7.98
N LYS A 245 13.51 18.27 8.41
CA LYS A 245 14.14 19.07 9.47
C LYS A 245 13.32 19.10 10.77
N VAL A 246 12.12 18.51 10.78
CA VAL A 246 11.28 18.51 11.98
C VAL A 246 11.49 17.25 12.81
N ASP A 247 11.22 17.36 14.10
CA ASP A 247 11.31 16.21 15.00
C ASP A 247 10.05 15.34 15.00
N ASP A 248 8.90 15.99 14.81
CA ASP A 248 7.58 15.38 14.72
C ASP A 248 6.87 15.86 13.43
N VAL A 249 6.61 14.93 12.53
CA VAL A 249 5.98 15.19 11.22
C VAL A 249 4.58 15.80 11.34
N TYR A 250 3.86 15.52 12.43
CA TYR A 250 2.50 16.00 12.62
C TYR A 250 2.43 17.52 12.80
N THR A 251 3.53 18.15 13.23
CA THR A 251 3.62 19.62 13.34
C THR A 251 3.42 20.33 12.01
N VAL A 252 3.80 19.68 10.91
CA VAL A 252 3.71 20.21 9.54
C VAL A 252 2.52 19.60 8.79
N LEU A 253 2.33 18.28 8.86
CA LEU A 253 1.31 17.59 8.08
C LEU A 253 -0.12 18.01 8.46
N LYS A 254 -0.38 18.31 9.74
CA LYS A 254 -1.69 18.80 10.18
C LYS A 254 -1.99 20.21 9.67
N GLN A 255 -0.98 21.07 9.57
CA GLN A 255 -1.12 22.42 9.04
C GLN A 255 -1.32 22.42 7.52
N HIS A 256 -0.63 21.51 6.82
CA HIS A 256 -0.75 21.44 5.37
C HIS A 256 -2.18 21.10 4.92
N ARG A 257 -2.86 20.23 5.66
CA ARG A 257 -4.27 19.84 5.40
C ARG A 257 -5.29 20.95 5.57
N THR A 258 -5.01 21.95 6.39
CA THR A 258 -5.96 23.06 6.57
C THR A 258 -5.79 24.14 5.50
N THR A 259 -4.69 24.09 4.75
CA THR A 259 -4.34 25.09 3.71
C THR A 259 -4.48 24.59 2.27
N SER A 260 -4.58 23.28 2.07
CA SER A 260 -4.79 22.61 0.77
C SER A 260 -6.26 22.29 0.56
#